data_AF-A0A061FPZ7-F1
#
_entry.id   AF-A0A061FPZ7-F1
#
_cell.length_a   1.000
_cell.length_b   1.000
_cell.length_c   1.000
_cell.angle_alpha   90.00
_cell.angle_beta   90.00
_cell.angle_gamma   90.00
#
_symmetry.space_group_name_H-M   'P 1'
#
loop_
_entity.id
_entity.type
_entity.pdbx_description
1 polymer ?
#
loop_
_entity_poly.entity_id
_entity_poly.type
_entity_poly.pdbx_seq_one_letter_code
_entity_poly.pdbx_strand_id
1 'polypeptide(L)'
;MAKPNQFPSVLIACFGIYSLLYAGTAIMGYTMFGEATESQFTLNMPKDLIASRIVVWTTVVNPFTKYALTMSPVAMSLEELISSSHLKSHIYAILIRTSLVISTLIVGLSIPFFGLVMSLIGSLLTMLVTLILPPACYLSILRGKVTRIQATLCLIVIAVGVVSSVFGTYSALSKIVENLRS
;
A
#
# COMPACT_ATOMS: atom_id res chain seq x y z
N MET A 1 -7.11 14.43 19.00
CA MET A 1 -5.86 15.17 19.33
C MET A 1 -6.20 16.32 20.25
N ALA A 2 -5.40 16.59 21.29
CA ALA A 2 -5.68 17.64 22.27
C ALA A 2 -5.49 19.08 21.73
N LYS A 3 -4.69 19.27 20.67
CA LYS A 3 -4.46 20.58 20.01
C LYS A 3 -4.50 20.46 18.48
N PRO A 4 -5.62 20.80 17.81
CA PRO A 4 -5.75 20.61 16.35
C PRO A 4 -4.85 21.54 15.53
N ASN A 5 -4.48 22.71 16.04
CA ASN A 5 -3.66 23.69 15.32
C ASN A 5 -2.19 23.24 15.11
N GLN A 6 -1.72 22.24 15.87
CA GLN A 6 -0.36 21.68 15.73
C GLN A 6 -0.30 20.51 14.74
N PHE A 7 -1.45 20.07 14.21
CA PHE A 7 -1.54 18.95 13.29
C PHE A 7 -0.63 19.07 12.05
N PRO A 8 -0.62 20.19 11.29
CA PRO A 8 0.22 20.28 10.09
C PRO A 8 1.71 20.21 10.42
N SER A 9 2.16 20.86 11.50
CA SER A 9 3.56 20.82 11.93
C SER A 9 4.01 19.41 12.32
N VAL A 10 3.16 18.69 13.08
CA VAL A 10 3.43 17.30 13.46
C VAL A 10 3.46 16.41 12.22
N LEU A 11 2.53 16.60 11.30
CA LEU A 11 2.45 15.83 10.05
C LEU A 11 3.72 15.99 9.19
N ILE A 12 4.17 17.24 9.00
CA ILE A 12 5.40 17.54 8.26
C ILE A 12 6.62 16.92 8.95
N ALA A 13 6.72 17.06 10.27
CA ALA A 13 7.82 16.47 11.04
C ALA A 13 7.84 14.94 10.93
N CYS A 14 6.69 14.29 11.07
CA CYS A 14 6.58 12.84 10.91
C CYS A 14 6.98 12.39 9.51
N PHE A 15 6.42 12.98 8.45
CA PHE A 15 6.77 12.61 7.07
C PHE A 15 8.25 12.88 6.76
N GLY A 16 8.82 13.96 7.28
CA GLY A 16 10.25 14.25 7.15
C GLY A 16 11.12 13.17 7.79
N ILE A 17 10.84 12.82 9.04
CA ILE A 17 11.57 11.77 9.77
C ILE A 17 11.43 10.41 9.06
N TYR A 18 10.21 10.01 8.67
CA TYR A 18 9.99 8.75 7.95
C TYR A 18 10.73 8.71 6.61
N SER A 19 10.70 9.79 5.84
CA SER A 19 11.39 9.88 4.56
C SER A 19 12.91 9.76 4.73
N LEU A 20 13.47 10.41 5.75
CA LEU A 20 14.90 10.31 6.06
C LEU A 20 15.30 8.90 6.48
N LEU A 21 14.51 8.25 7.33
CA LEU A 21 14.78 6.88 7.76
C LEU A 21 14.72 5.91 6.57
N TYR A 22 13.69 6.00 5.72
CA TYR A 22 13.56 5.15 4.55
C TYR A 22 14.66 5.40 3.52
N ALA A 23 14.96 6.66 3.19
CA ALA A 23 16.06 7.00 2.29
C ALA A 23 17.41 6.52 2.84
N GLY A 24 17.67 6.72 4.13
CA GLY A 24 18.88 6.23 4.80
C GLY A 24 19.01 4.71 4.70
N THR A 25 17.95 3.97 4.99
CA THR A 25 17.95 2.50 4.85
C THR A 25 18.15 2.04 3.40
N ALA A 26 17.57 2.75 2.42
CA ALA A 26 17.73 2.43 1.00
C ALA A 26 19.18 2.66 0.53
N ILE A 27 19.79 3.79 0.90
CA ILE A 27 21.18 4.11 0.56
C ILE A 27 22.12 3.09 1.18
N MET A 28 22.00 2.83 2.49
CA MET A 28 22.84 1.85 3.19
C MET A 28 22.68 0.44 2.60
N GLY A 29 21.45 0.00 2.35
CA GLY A 29 21.16 -1.30 1.74
C GLY A 29 21.80 -1.47 0.37
N TYR A 30 21.67 -0.47 -0.51
CA TYR A 30 22.29 -0.50 -1.83
C TYR A 30 23.82 -0.48 -1.76
N THR A 31 24.42 0.32 -0.86
CA THR A 31 25.88 0.33 -0.70
C THR A 31 26.44 -0.99 -0.18
N MET A 32 25.65 -1.76 0.58
CA MET A 32 26.09 -3.01 1.20
C MET A 32 25.99 -4.22 0.24
N PHE A 33 24.92 -4.30 -0.56
CA PHE A 33 24.66 -5.46 -1.43
C PHE A 33 24.84 -5.18 -2.92
N GLY A 34 24.93 -3.90 -3.32
CA GLY A 34 25.12 -3.48 -4.70
C GLY A 34 24.03 -4.04 -5.62
N GLU A 35 24.45 -4.56 -6.77
CA GLU A 35 23.55 -5.15 -7.77
C GLU A 35 22.91 -6.48 -7.34
N ALA A 36 23.41 -7.12 -6.28
CA ALA A 36 22.83 -8.35 -5.72
C ALA A 36 21.62 -8.08 -4.79
N THR A 37 21.06 -6.87 -4.82
CA THR A 37 19.94 -6.49 -3.94
C THR A 37 18.63 -7.12 -4.41
N GLU A 38 18.24 -8.22 -3.77
CA GLU A 38 16.90 -8.80 -3.87
C GLU A 38 15.75 -7.85 -3.47
N SER A 39 14.55 -8.12 -3.98
CA SER A 39 13.33 -7.33 -3.72
C SER A 39 12.94 -7.20 -2.24
N GLN A 40 13.51 -8.06 -1.38
CA GLN A 40 13.38 -8.00 0.07
C GLN A 40 14.78 -7.86 0.69
N PHE A 41 15.02 -6.75 1.39
CA PHE A 41 16.26 -6.48 2.10
C PHE A 41 16.70 -7.64 3.02
N THR A 42 15.74 -8.29 3.69
CA THR A 42 15.98 -9.39 4.63
C THR A 42 16.58 -10.63 3.95
N LEU A 43 16.36 -10.81 2.64
CA LEU A 43 16.84 -11.99 1.92
C LEU A 43 18.36 -11.93 1.65
N ASN A 44 18.92 -10.73 1.53
CA ASN A 44 20.35 -10.53 1.29
C ASN A 44 21.19 -10.57 2.57
N MET A 45 20.57 -10.55 3.75
CA MET A 45 21.29 -10.41 5.02
C MET A 45 22.04 -11.71 5.39
N PRO A 46 23.32 -11.65 5.83
CA PRO A 46 24.08 -12.83 6.21
C PRO A 46 23.43 -13.55 7.39
N LYS A 47 23.26 -14.87 7.29
CA LYS A 47 22.48 -15.69 8.25
C LYS A 47 23.28 -16.09 9.49
N ASP A 48 24.60 -15.92 9.46
CA ASP A 48 25.52 -16.36 10.51
C ASP A 48 25.51 -15.45 11.76
N LEU A 49 24.98 -14.23 11.63
CA LEU A 49 24.91 -13.27 12.73
C LEU A 49 23.58 -13.37 13.49
N ILE A 50 23.66 -13.41 14.83
CA ILE A 50 22.49 -13.40 15.72
C ILE A 50 21.61 -12.17 15.47
N ALA A 51 22.22 -11.00 15.20
CA ALA A 51 21.51 -9.77 14.87
C ALA A 51 20.63 -9.91 13.62
N SER A 52 21.13 -10.57 12.56
CA SER A 52 20.37 -10.85 11.34
C SER A 52 19.19 -11.78 11.62
N ARG A 53 19.40 -12.82 12.45
CA ARG A 53 18.32 -13.72 12.88
C ARG A 53 17.22 -12.98 13.64
N ILE A 54 17.56 -12.03 14.51
CA ILE A 54 16.55 -11.20 15.21
C ILE A 54 15.77 -10.35 14.21
N VAL A 55 16.45 -9.67 13.28
CA VAL A 55 15.81 -8.83 12.25
C VAL A 55 14.85 -9.63 11.37
N VAL A 56 15.26 -10.82 10.93
CA VAL A 56 14.41 -11.74 10.14
C VAL A 56 13.17 -12.10 10.95
N TRP A 57 13.33 -12.51 12.21
CA TRP A 57 12.20 -12.87 13.07
C TRP A 57 11.23 -11.70 13.30
N THR A 58 11.73 -10.50 13.57
CA THR A 58 10.88 -9.31 13.73
C THR A 58 10.14 -8.97 12.44
N THR A 59 10.79 -9.12 11.28
CA THR A 59 10.18 -8.87 9.97
C THR A 59 9.05 -9.85 9.68
N VAL A 60 9.15 -11.10 10.14
CA VAL A 60 8.09 -12.11 9.99
C VAL A 60 6.93 -11.87 10.97
N VAL A 61 7.22 -11.51 12.23
CA VAL A 61 6.18 -11.30 13.26
C VAL A 61 5.30 -10.09 12.95
N ASN A 62 5.86 -9.03 12.36
CA ASN A 62 5.15 -7.78 12.13
C ASN A 62 3.92 -7.93 11.19
N PRO A 63 4.03 -8.57 10.01
CA PRO A 63 2.89 -8.93 9.16
C PRO A 63 1.83 -9.77 9.86
N PHE A 64 2.21 -10.73 10.71
CA PHE A 64 1.24 -11.58 11.42
C PHE A 64 0.27 -10.75 12.26
N THR A 65 0.80 -9.80 13.04
CA THR A 65 -0.04 -8.92 13.86
C THR A 65 -0.77 -7.89 13.01
N LYS A 66 -0.09 -7.29 12.01
CA LYS A 66 -0.70 -6.27 11.15
C LYS A 66 -1.85 -6.82 10.33
N TYR A 67 -1.76 -8.05 9.84
CA TYR A 67 -2.77 -8.67 8.99
C TYR A 67 -4.14 -8.71 9.67
N ALA A 68 -4.21 -9.15 10.93
CA ALA A 68 -5.47 -9.20 11.68
C ALA A 68 -6.07 -7.80 11.86
N LEU A 69 -5.23 -6.80 12.17
CA LEU A 69 -5.65 -5.42 12.37
C LEU A 69 -6.14 -4.76 11.08
N THR A 70 -5.53 -5.06 9.94
CA THR A 70 -5.94 -4.49 8.64
C THR A 70 -7.14 -5.20 8.03
N MET A 71 -7.26 -6.52 8.23
CA MET A 71 -8.39 -7.30 7.69
C MET A 71 -9.70 -7.03 8.43
N SER A 72 -9.64 -6.69 9.72
CA SER A 72 -10.83 -6.38 10.51
C SER A 72 -11.69 -5.25 9.93
N PRO A 73 -11.16 -4.04 9.66
CA PRO A 73 -11.95 -2.97 9.06
C PRO A 73 -12.39 -3.30 7.64
N VAL A 74 -11.58 -3.99 6.85
CA VAL A 74 -11.95 -4.42 5.48
C VAL A 74 -13.15 -5.36 5.52
N ALA A 75 -13.14 -6.34 6.42
CA ALA A 75 -14.26 -7.26 6.62
C ALA A 75 -15.51 -6.51 7.07
N MET A 76 -15.40 -5.59 8.04
CA MET A 76 -16.54 -4.79 8.51
C MET A 76 -17.15 -3.93 7.40
N SER A 77 -16.33 -3.24 6.59
CA SER A 77 -16.83 -2.45 5.46
C SER A 77 -17.54 -3.30 4.40
N LEU A 78 -17.07 -4.52 4.16
CA LEU A 78 -17.69 -5.44 3.21
C LEU A 78 -18.97 -6.08 3.76
N GLU A 79 -18.98 -6.41 5.06
CA GLU A 79 -20.18 -6.86 5.79
C GLU A 79 -21.28 -5.79 5.73
N GLU A 80 -20.94 -4.52 5.93
CA GLU A 80 -21.90 -3.39 5.85
C GLU A 80 -22.43 -3.17 4.43
N LEU A 81 -21.57 -3.29 3.41
CA LEU A 81 -21.97 -3.12 2.01
C LEU A 81 -22.96 -4.21 1.53
N ILE A 82 -22.78 -5.45 2.01
CA ILE A 82 -23.58 -6.61 1.57
C ILE A 82 -24.82 -6.80 2.45
N SER A 83 -24.71 -6.53 3.75
CA SER A 83 -25.73 -6.85 4.74
C SER A 83 -26.57 -5.61 5.12
N SER A 84 -27.32 -5.03 4.18
CA SER A 84 -28.43 -4.13 4.53
C SER A 84 -29.66 -4.89 5.07
N SER A 85 -29.64 -6.24 5.07
CA SER A 85 -30.76 -7.12 5.44
C SER A 85 -30.46 -7.90 6.72
N HIS A 86 -31.20 -7.59 7.78
CA HIS A 86 -30.80 -7.67 9.18
C HIS A 86 -30.81 -9.06 9.86
N LEU A 87 -30.92 -10.20 9.15
CA LEU A 87 -31.37 -11.46 9.80
C LEU A 87 -30.50 -12.71 9.63
N LYS A 88 -29.37 -12.67 8.91
CA LYS A 88 -28.40 -13.82 8.83
C LYS A 88 -26.94 -13.42 9.13
N SER A 89 -26.75 -12.40 9.96
CA SER A 89 -25.49 -11.68 10.13
C SER A 89 -24.25 -12.55 10.45
N HIS A 90 -24.34 -13.54 11.35
CA HIS A 90 -23.14 -14.24 11.82
C HIS A 90 -22.52 -15.18 10.77
N ILE A 91 -23.35 -15.92 10.01
CA ILE A 91 -22.86 -16.84 8.97
C ILE A 91 -22.26 -16.05 7.80
N TYR A 92 -22.91 -14.95 7.40
CA TYR A 92 -22.39 -14.08 6.35
C TYR A 92 -21.07 -13.41 6.75
N ALA A 93 -20.95 -12.94 8.00
CA ALA A 93 -19.69 -12.39 8.51
C ALA A 93 -18.56 -13.42 8.48
N ILE A 94 -18.83 -14.66 8.90
CA ILE A 94 -17.84 -15.76 8.82
C ILE A 94 -17.45 -16.03 7.36
N LEU A 95 -18.42 -16.12 6.43
CA LEU A 95 -18.15 -16.35 5.01
C LEU A 95 -17.33 -15.24 4.36
N ILE A 96 -17.61 -13.97 4.68
CA ILE A 96 -16.86 -12.82 4.15
C ILE A 96 -15.41 -12.89 4.63
N ARG A 97 -15.20 -13.13 5.94
CA ARG A 97 -13.86 -13.22 6.51
C ARG A 97 -13.06 -14.39 5.96
N THR A 98 -13.66 -15.57 5.85
CA THR A 98 -12.98 -16.74 5.27
C THR A 98 -12.69 -16.51 3.79
N SER A 99 -13.62 -15.94 3.03
CA SER A 99 -13.40 -15.60 1.62
C SER A 99 -12.25 -14.60 1.42
N LEU A 100 -12.14 -13.58 2.29
CA LEU A 100 -11.04 -12.61 2.22
C LEU A 100 -9.69 -13.27 2.54
N VAL A 101 -9.63 -14.21 3.50
CA VAL A 101 -8.39 -14.93 3.81
C VAL A 101 -8.01 -15.91 2.69
N ILE A 102 -9.00 -16.57 2.09
CA ILE A 102 -8.76 -17.48 0.97
C ILE A 102 -8.27 -16.70 -0.25
N SER A 103 -8.85 -15.54 -0.55
CA SER A 103 -8.43 -14.73 -1.70
C SER A 103 -7.01 -14.19 -1.53
N THR A 104 -6.62 -13.72 -0.34
CA THR A 104 -5.25 -13.29 -0.07
C THR A 104 -4.25 -14.45 -0.17
N LEU A 105 -4.63 -15.64 0.29
CA LEU A 105 -3.82 -16.85 0.15
C LEU A 105 -3.60 -17.22 -1.33
N ILE A 106 -4.67 -17.21 -2.14
CA ILE A 106 -4.57 -17.51 -3.58
C ILE A 106 -3.64 -16.51 -4.28
N VAL A 107 -3.77 -15.21 -3.99
CA VAL A 107 -2.89 -14.18 -4.57
C VAL A 107 -1.44 -14.39 -4.15
N GLY A 108 -1.20 -14.68 -2.86
CA GLY A 108 0.15 -14.97 -2.35
C GLY A 108 0.80 -16.20 -2.97
N LEU A 109 0.02 -17.24 -3.27
CA LEU A 109 0.52 -18.44 -3.95
C LEU A 109 0.73 -18.22 -5.46
N SER A 110 -0.07 -17.37 -6.09
CA SER A 110 -0.02 -17.15 -7.54
C SER A 110 1.12 -16.22 -7.97
N ILE A 111 1.55 -15.29 -7.12
CA ILE A 111 2.60 -14.32 -7.46
C ILE A 111 3.70 -14.36 -6.39
N PRO A 112 4.74 -15.22 -6.56
CA PRO A 112 5.82 -15.33 -5.58
C PRO A 112 6.76 -14.10 -5.56
N PHE A 113 6.58 -13.15 -6.48
CA PHE A 113 7.43 -11.97 -6.64
C PHE A 113 6.91 -10.77 -5.85
N PHE A 114 7.37 -10.63 -4.60
CA PHE A 114 6.99 -9.53 -3.70
C PHE A 114 7.16 -8.13 -4.34
N GLY A 115 8.30 -7.89 -5.01
CA GLY A 115 8.58 -6.60 -5.64
C GLY A 115 7.59 -6.22 -6.75
N LEU A 116 7.14 -7.19 -7.56
CA LEU A 116 6.17 -6.94 -8.63
C LEU A 116 4.77 -6.65 -8.07
N VAL A 117 4.35 -7.38 -7.04
CA VAL A 117 3.07 -7.13 -6.34
C VAL A 117 3.08 -5.74 -5.70
N MET A 118 4.16 -5.37 -5.00
CA MET A 118 4.30 -4.03 -4.41
C MET A 118 4.32 -2.92 -5.46
N SER A 119 4.98 -3.15 -6.61
CA SER A 119 4.98 -2.21 -7.74
C SER A 119 3.57 -2.02 -8.32
N LEU A 120 2.80 -3.10 -8.46
CA LEU A 120 1.40 -3.06 -8.92
C LEU A 120 0.50 -2.32 -7.92
N ILE A 121 0.60 -2.65 -6.63
CA ILE A 121 -0.17 -2.00 -5.56
C ILE A 121 0.17 -0.50 -5.49
N GLY A 122 1.45 -0.14 -5.60
CA GLY A 122 1.90 1.25 -5.58
C GLY A 122 1.42 2.03 -6.80
N SER A 123 1.62 1.49 -8.00
CA SER A 123 1.25 2.18 -9.24
C SER A 123 -0.26 2.27 -9.45
N LEU A 124 -1.04 1.27 -9.07
CA LEU A 124 -2.49 1.29 -9.24
C LEU A 124 -3.21 1.87 -8.02
N LEU A 125 -3.15 1.15 -6.90
CA LEU A 125 -3.98 1.45 -5.74
C LEU A 125 -3.51 2.71 -5.02
N THR A 126 -2.21 2.89 -4.86
CA THR A 126 -1.69 4.07 -4.15
C THR A 126 -1.87 5.33 -5.00
N MET A 127 -1.61 5.31 -6.31
CA MET A 127 -1.91 6.44 -7.18
C MET A 127 -3.39 6.82 -7.17
N LEU A 128 -4.28 5.83 -7.19
CA LEU A 128 -5.72 6.06 -7.13
C LEU A 128 -6.15 6.73 -5.81
N VAL A 129 -5.72 6.19 -4.67
CA VAL A 129 -6.13 6.69 -3.35
C VAL A 129 -5.46 8.00 -2.96
N THR A 130 -4.23 8.27 -3.43
CA THR A 130 -3.44 9.44 -3.00
C THR A 130 -3.48 10.61 -3.97
N LEU A 131 -3.42 10.35 -5.29
CA LEU A 131 -3.35 11.42 -6.30
C LEU A 131 -4.67 11.67 -7.01
N ILE A 132 -5.50 10.64 -7.21
CA ILE A 132 -6.74 10.77 -7.98
C ILE A 132 -7.92 11.11 -7.07
N LEU A 133 -8.15 10.31 -6.02
CA LEU A 133 -9.35 10.39 -5.19
C LEU A 133 -9.45 11.70 -4.39
N PRO A 134 -8.42 12.20 -3.69
CA PRO A 134 -8.55 13.42 -2.89
C PRO A 134 -8.84 14.68 -3.73
N PRO A 135 -8.12 14.96 -4.84
CA PRO A 135 -8.44 16.09 -5.70
C PRO A 135 -9.78 15.94 -6.42
N ALA A 136 -10.17 14.72 -6.82
CA ALA A 136 -11.48 14.46 -7.42
C ALA A 136 -12.62 14.75 -6.42
N CYS A 137 -12.50 14.30 -5.18
CA CYS A 137 -13.45 14.63 -4.11
C CYS A 137 -13.47 16.14 -3.82
N TYR A 138 -12.31 16.80 -3.76
CA TYR A 138 -12.22 18.25 -3.54
C TYR A 138 -12.97 19.04 -4.62
N LEU A 139 -12.76 18.69 -5.90
CA LEU A 139 -13.45 19.32 -7.03
C LEU A 139 -14.95 19.00 -7.06
N SER A 140 -15.34 17.77 -6.69
CA SER A 140 -16.75 17.36 -6.63
C SER A 140 -17.52 18.13 -5.56
N ILE A 141 -16.93 18.30 -4.37
CA ILE A 141 -17.58 18.97 -3.23
C ILE A 141 -17.62 20.49 -3.44
N LEU A 142 -16.54 21.11 -3.94
CA LEU A 142 -16.45 22.56 -4.07
C LEU A 142 -16.80 23.08 -5.48
N ARG A 143 -17.48 22.29 -6.31
CA ARG A 143 -17.70 22.50 -7.77
C ARG A 143 -18.13 23.91 -8.25
N GLY A 144 -18.58 24.80 -7.35
CA GLY A 144 -18.91 26.21 -7.65
C GLY A 144 -18.08 27.29 -6.93
N LYS A 145 -17.15 26.97 -6.02
CA LYS A 145 -16.38 27.93 -5.22
C LYS A 145 -14.86 27.89 -5.46
N VAL A 146 -14.40 27.00 -6.35
CA VAL A 146 -12.96 26.80 -6.60
C VAL A 146 -12.43 27.86 -7.57
N THR A 147 -11.28 28.43 -7.23
CA THR A 147 -10.56 29.32 -8.14
C THR A 147 -10.04 28.55 -9.36
N ARG A 148 -10.03 29.16 -10.55
CA ARG A 148 -9.55 28.51 -11.79
C ARG A 148 -8.15 27.90 -11.63
N ILE A 149 -7.28 28.54 -10.85
CA ILE A 149 -5.91 28.07 -10.57
C ILE A 149 -5.92 26.78 -9.75
N GLN A 150 -6.67 26.72 -8.65
CA GLN A 150 -6.79 25.50 -7.83
C GLN A 150 -7.40 24.35 -8.62
N ALA A 151 -8.38 24.64 -9.48
CA ALA A 151 -8.99 23.64 -10.34
C ALA A 151 -7.98 23.06 -11.34
N THR A 152 -7.19 23.91 -12.00
CA THR A 152 -6.13 23.48 -12.92
C THR A 152 -5.07 22.65 -12.21
N LEU A 153 -4.61 23.05 -11.02
CA LEU A 153 -3.63 22.28 -10.24
C LEU A 153 -4.16 20.88 -9.87
N CYS A 154 -5.41 20.79 -9.41
CA CYS A 154 -6.03 19.49 -9.11
C CYS A 154 -6.12 18.60 -10.35
N LEU A 155 -6.49 19.18 -11.50
CA LEU A 155 -6.57 18.45 -12.76
C LEU A 155 -5.20 17.91 -13.22
N ILE A 156 -4.14 18.72 -13.06
CA ILE A 156 -2.77 18.31 -13.37
C ILE A 156 -2.35 17.13 -12.49
N VAL A 157 -2.61 17.19 -11.18
CA VAL A 157 -2.27 16.10 -10.25
C VAL A 157 -3.02 14.81 -10.62
N ILE A 158 -4.31 14.90 -10.95
CA ILE A 158 -5.09 13.75 -11.42
C ILE A 158 -4.49 13.19 -12.71
N ALA A 159 -4.17 14.04 -13.69
CA ALA A 159 -3.60 13.60 -14.96
C ALA A 159 -2.26 12.88 -14.77
N VAL A 160 -1.37 13.43 -13.94
CA VAL A 160 -0.09 12.79 -13.60
C VAL A 160 -0.32 11.44 -12.90
N GLY A 161 -1.27 11.36 -11.97
CA GLY A 161 -1.63 10.13 -11.28
C GLY A 161 -2.15 9.05 -12.24
N VAL A 162 -3.04 9.41 -13.17
CA VAL A 162 -3.58 8.50 -14.19
C VAL A 162 -2.48 8.00 -15.12
N VAL A 163 -1.65 8.91 -15.66
CA VAL A 163 -0.54 8.55 -16.55
C VAL A 163 0.42 7.59 -15.84
N SER A 164 0.86 7.94 -14.63
CA SER A 164 1.77 7.11 -13.83
C SER A 164 1.17 5.75 -13.50
N SER A 165 -0.15 5.71 -13.22
CA SER A 165 -0.86 4.47 -12.91
C SER A 165 -0.95 3.54 -14.11
N VAL A 166 -1.26 4.06 -15.30
CA VAL A 166 -1.33 3.28 -16.54
C VAL A 166 0.03 2.69 -16.89
N PHE A 167 1.08 3.53 -16.93
CA PHE A 167 2.43 3.07 -17.25
C PHE A 167 2.99 2.10 -16.20
N GLY A 168 2.79 2.39 -14.92
CA GLY A 168 3.26 1.53 -13.83
C GLY A 168 2.54 0.18 -13.79
N THR A 169 1.22 0.19 -13.96
CA THR A 169 0.41 -1.05 -14.01
C THR A 169 0.81 -1.89 -15.22
N TYR A 170 0.97 -1.29 -16.40
CA TYR A 170 1.40 -2.00 -17.60
C TYR A 170 2.79 -2.64 -17.43
N SER A 171 3.75 -1.90 -16.88
CA SER A 171 5.10 -2.39 -16.62
C SER A 171 5.12 -3.53 -15.59
N ALA A 172 4.34 -3.41 -14.51
CA ALA A 172 4.24 -4.47 -13.51
C ALA A 172 3.57 -5.72 -14.07
N LEU A 173 2.45 -5.57 -14.79
CA LEU A 173 1.68 -6.68 -15.32
C LEU A 173 2.45 -7.45 -16.41
N SER A 174 3.11 -6.74 -17.32
CA SER A 174 3.95 -7.36 -18.36
C SER A 174 5.06 -8.22 -17.75
N LYS A 175 5.75 -7.70 -16.73
CA LYS A 175 6.77 -8.47 -16.00
C LYS A 175 6.20 -9.67 -15.26
N ILE A 176 5.01 -9.56 -14.66
CA ILE A 176 4.36 -10.71 -13.99
C ILE A 176 4.04 -11.81 -15.01
N VAL A 177 3.46 -11.46 -16.16
CA VAL A 177 3.10 -12.43 -17.20
C VAL A 177 4.33 -13.10 -17.80
N GLU A 178 5.41 -12.35 -18.02
CA GLU A 178 6.67 -12.88 -18.53
C GLU A 178 7.31 -13.87 -17.54
N ASN A 179 7.36 -13.52 -16.25
CA ASN A 179 7.91 -14.39 -15.21
C ASN A 179 7.04 -15.63 -14.92
N LEU A 180 5.73 -15.57 -15.17
CA LEU A 180 4.85 -16.75 -15.06
C LEU A 180 4.95 -17.70 -16.25
N ARG A 181 5.47 -17.22 -17.39
CA ARG A 181 5.62 -18.01 -18.63
C ARG A 181 6.99 -18.70 -18.74
N SER A 182 8.02 -18.13 -18.10
CA SER A 182 9.36 -18.72 -18.00
C SER A 182 9.42 -19.86 -16.99
#